data_AF-A0A1I7UAB7-F1
#
_entry.id   AF-A0A1I7UAB7-F1
#
_cell.length_a   1.000
_cell.length_b   1.000
_cell.length_c   1.000
_cell.angle_alpha   90.00
_cell.angle_beta   90.00
_cell.angle_gamma   90.00
#
_symmetry.space_group_name_H-M   'P 1'
#
loop_
_entity.id
_entity.type
_entity.pdbx_description
1 polymer ?
#
loop_
_entity_poly.entity_id
_entity_poly.type
_entity_poly.pdbx_seq_one_letter_code
_entity_poly.pdbx_strand_id
1 'polypeptide(L)'
;MTMFVRRYDIPISYRWYEIVMEIDVESHVRKIYLDSALIIEDDASKLIDRKIDIEGAKILIADCSEKLDYVDNKPLADHIEEHSRIHSTWEVTLPGGAKTKVVANRESELETVYFRGKKLPGLTRKSVLAAFWNLEWNYQEVEFKIEYRLERYV
;
A
#
# COMPACT_ATOMS: atom_id res chain seq x y z
N MET A 1 11.17 -27.08 11.11
CA MET A 1 10.30 -25.90 11.20
C MET A 1 10.01 -25.38 9.80
N THR A 2 8.99 -25.94 9.15
CA THR A 2 8.53 -25.47 7.84
C THR A 2 7.52 -24.34 8.05
N MET A 3 7.87 -23.13 7.60
CA MET A 3 7.02 -21.95 7.71
C MET A 3 6.57 -21.50 6.32
N PHE A 4 5.28 -21.24 6.18
CA PHE A 4 4.71 -20.65 4.98
C PHE A 4 4.45 -19.16 5.23
N VAL A 5 4.96 -18.29 4.36
CA VAL A 5 4.82 -16.84 4.51
C VAL A 5 4.20 -16.27 3.24
N ARG A 6 3.09 -15.55 3.37
CA ARG A 6 2.51 -14.71 2.32
C ARG A 6 2.59 -13.25 2.73
N ARG A 7 2.87 -12.39 1.76
CA ARG A 7 2.92 -10.93 1.94
C ARG A 7 2.00 -10.27 0.93
N TYR A 8 1.22 -9.33 1.41
CA TYR A 8 0.25 -8.58 0.62
C TYR A 8 0.45 -7.10 0.85
N ASP A 9 0.50 -6.36 -0.24
CA ASP A 9 0.55 -4.91 -0.25
C ASP A 9 -0.81 -4.40 -0.70
N ILE A 10 -1.59 -3.81 0.21
CA ILE A 10 -2.98 -3.42 -0.06
C ILE A 10 -3.12 -1.90 0.04
N PRO A 11 -3.47 -1.20 -1.05
CA PRO A 11 -3.73 0.22 -1.01
C PRO A 11 -5.13 0.50 -0.46
N ILE A 12 -5.23 1.23 0.65
CA ILE A 12 -6.49 1.74 1.20
C ILE A 12 -6.38 3.26 1.27
N SER A 13 -7.28 3.96 0.57
CA SER A 13 -7.26 5.42 0.46
C SER A 13 -5.87 5.97 0.07
N TYR A 14 -5.15 6.62 1.00
CA TYR A 14 -3.86 7.25 0.73
C TYR A 14 -2.68 6.53 1.41
N ARG A 15 -2.86 5.26 1.76
CA ARG A 15 -1.85 4.45 2.43
C ARG A 15 -1.80 3.05 1.84
N TRP A 16 -0.59 2.51 1.78
CA TRP A 16 -0.37 1.10 1.52
C TRP A 16 -0.15 0.40 2.86
N TYR A 17 -0.90 -0.67 3.06
CA TYR A 17 -0.83 -1.54 4.23
C TYR A 17 -0.11 -2.82 3.85
N GLU A 18 0.85 -3.23 4.67
CA GLU A 18 1.48 -4.55 4.54
C GLU A 18 0.71 -5.54 5.41
N ILE A 19 0.21 -6.62 4.80
CA ILE A 19 -0.30 -7.76 5.52
C ILE A 19 0.64 -8.95 5.33
N VAL A 20 1.11 -9.51 6.44
CA VAL A 20 1.95 -10.71 6.44
C VAL A 20 1.17 -11.83 7.11
N MET A 21 1.01 -12.95 6.42
CA MET A 21 0.47 -14.17 7.00
C MET A 21 1.58 -15.21 7.10
N GLU A 22 1.84 -15.65 8.33
CA GLU A 22 2.77 -16.72 8.65
C GLU A 22 1.97 -17.94 9.12
N ILE A 23 2.25 -19.11 8.56
CA ILE A 23 1.66 -20.38 8.98
C ILE A 23 2.81 -21.32 9.33
N ASP A 24 2.87 -21.71 10.59
CA ASP A 24 3.73 -22.80 11.05
C ASP A 24 3.05 -24.13 10.71
N VAL A 25 3.66 -24.90 9.81
CA VAL A 25 3.10 -26.16 9.31
C VAL A 25 3.12 -27.25 10.37
N GLU A 26 4.05 -27.20 11.32
CA GLU A 26 4.21 -28.23 12.35
C GLU A 26 3.23 -28.00 13.51
N SER A 27 3.11 -26.76 13.97
CA SER A 27 2.22 -26.41 15.08
C SER A 27 0.80 -26.04 14.64
N HIS A 28 0.56 -25.92 13.33
CA HIS A 28 -0.67 -25.40 12.75
C HIS A 28 -1.05 -24.00 13.28
N VAL A 29 -0.09 -23.22 13.76
CA VAL A 29 -0.35 -21.86 14.22
C VAL A 29 -0.24 -20.89 13.04
N ARG A 30 -1.29 -20.12 12.82
CA ARG A 30 -1.31 -18.99 11.88
C ARG A 30 -1.19 -17.69 12.64
N LYS A 31 -0.36 -16.79 12.13
CA LYS A 31 -0.20 -15.41 12.58
C LYS A 31 -0.42 -14.48 11.41
N ILE A 32 -1.27 -13.48 11.60
CA ILE A 32 -1.48 -12.42 10.62
C ILE A 32 -1.04 -11.10 11.25
N TYR A 33 -0.19 -10.38 10.54
CA TYR A 33 0.35 -9.10 10.93
C TYR A 33 -0.14 -8.02 9.97
N LEU A 34 -0.47 -6.85 10.51
CA LEU A 34 -0.76 -5.63 9.76
C LEU A 34 0.31 -4.61 10.11
N ASP A 35 1.09 -4.16 9.11
CA ASP A 35 2.24 -3.26 9.30
C ASP A 35 3.15 -3.72 10.46
N SER A 36 3.53 -5.00 10.45
CA SER A 36 4.30 -5.69 11.49
C SER A 36 3.61 -5.88 12.86
N ALA A 37 2.41 -5.36 13.08
CA ALA A 37 1.65 -5.60 14.30
C ALA A 37 0.81 -6.87 14.19
N LEU A 38 0.98 -7.82 15.12
CA LEU A 38 0.17 -9.04 15.17
C LEU A 38 -1.29 -8.68 15.47
N ILE A 39 -2.20 -9.05 14.56
CA ILE A 39 -3.63 -8.79 14.69
C ILE A 39 -4.45 -10.05 14.92
N ILE A 40 -3.97 -11.21 14.43
CA ILE A 40 -4.66 -12.50 14.56
C ILE A 40 -3.60 -13.56 14.85
N GLU A 41 -3.84 -14.39 15.86
CA GLU A 41 -3.12 -15.63 16.12
C GLU A 41 -4.14 -16.74 16.38
N ASP A 42 -4.14 -17.79 15.56
CA ASP A 42 -5.09 -18.89 15.69
C ASP A 42 -4.61 -20.20 15.05
N ASP A 43 -5.49 -21.20 15.08
CA ASP A 43 -5.27 -22.53 14.53
C ASP A 43 -5.64 -22.58 13.03
N ALA A 44 -4.65 -22.87 12.19
CA ALA A 44 -4.73 -23.05 10.74
C ALA A 44 -5.09 -24.49 10.32
N SER A 45 -5.29 -25.42 11.26
CA SER A 45 -5.78 -26.78 10.94
C SER A 45 -7.16 -26.77 10.26
N LYS A 46 -7.93 -25.69 10.47
CA LYS A 46 -9.19 -25.41 9.78
C LYS A 46 -8.95 -24.31 8.75
N LEU A 47 -9.20 -24.63 7.48
CA LEU A 47 -9.19 -23.69 6.38
C LEU A 47 -10.37 -22.73 6.50
N ILE A 48 -10.13 -21.55 7.04
CA ILE A 48 -11.14 -20.53 7.32
C ILE A 48 -10.61 -19.19 6.83
N ASP A 49 -11.20 -18.69 5.74
CA ASP A 49 -10.88 -17.37 5.22
C ASP A 49 -11.07 -16.29 6.29
N ARG A 50 -10.12 -15.35 6.34
CA ARG A 50 -10.10 -14.29 7.36
C ARG A 50 -10.54 -12.97 6.77
N LYS A 51 -11.46 -12.33 7.49
CA LYS A 51 -11.93 -10.98 7.19
C LYS A 51 -11.26 -10.00 8.13
N ILE A 52 -10.58 -9.01 7.57
CA ILE A 52 -9.93 -7.92 8.31
C ILE A 52 -10.59 -6.63 7.86
N ASP A 53 -10.93 -5.77 8.82
CA ASP A 53 -11.42 -4.42 8.55
C ASP A 53 -10.25 -3.44 8.69
N ILE A 54 -9.93 -2.73 7.60
CA ILE A 54 -8.92 -1.69 7.58
C ILE A 54 -9.57 -0.41 7.11
N GLU A 55 -9.74 0.55 8.04
CA GLU A 55 -10.36 1.85 7.74
C GLU A 55 -11.75 1.75 7.06
N GLY A 56 -12.52 0.69 7.35
CA GLY A 56 -13.83 0.43 6.77
C GLY A 56 -13.81 -0.41 5.49
N ALA A 57 -12.63 -0.69 4.93
CA ALA A 57 -12.47 -1.62 3.81
C ALA A 57 -12.34 -3.06 4.34
N LYS A 58 -13.10 -3.98 3.75
CA LYS A 58 -13.14 -5.40 4.16
C LYS A 58 -12.20 -6.22 3.29
N ILE A 59 -11.14 -6.72 3.90
CA ILE A 59 -10.12 -7.54 3.25
C ILE A 59 -10.40 -9.00 3.56
N LEU A 60 -10.46 -9.84 2.53
CA LEU A 60 -10.60 -11.28 2.66
C LEU A 60 -9.29 -11.96 2.30
N ILE A 61 -8.69 -12.66 3.26
CA ILE A 61 -7.48 -13.46 3.09
C ILE A 61 -7.88 -14.93 3.06
N ALA A 62 -7.65 -15.58 1.92
CA ALA A 62 -8.01 -16.98 1.72
C ALA A 62 -6.90 -17.92 2.20
N ASP A 63 -7.26 -18.91 3.02
CA ASP A 63 -6.28 -19.83 3.61
C ASP A 63 -5.66 -20.79 2.60
N CYS A 64 -6.48 -21.29 1.66
CA CYS A 64 -6.15 -22.50 0.92
C CYS A 64 -6.28 -22.42 -0.60
N SER A 65 -6.40 -21.24 -1.17
CA SER A 65 -6.59 -21.15 -2.62
C SER A 65 -5.53 -20.33 -3.33
N GLU A 66 -5.23 -20.77 -4.54
CA GLU A 66 -4.69 -19.99 -5.66
C GLU A 66 -5.57 -18.77 -6.04
N LYS A 67 -6.70 -18.55 -5.34
CA LYS A 67 -7.57 -17.39 -5.58
C LYS A 67 -6.98 -16.16 -4.92
N LEU A 68 -6.73 -15.20 -5.80
CA LEU A 68 -6.42 -13.80 -5.57
C LEU A 68 -7.23 -13.25 -4.39
N ASP A 69 -6.54 -12.59 -3.45
CA ASP A 69 -7.16 -11.98 -2.27
C ASP A 69 -8.22 -10.95 -2.68
N TYR A 70 -9.14 -10.58 -1.79
CA TYR A 70 -10.20 -9.63 -2.12
C TYR A 70 -10.21 -8.42 -1.19
N VAL A 71 -10.56 -7.25 -1.73
CA VAL A 71 -10.87 -6.02 -1.00
C VAL A 71 -12.27 -5.59 -1.39
N ASP A 72 -13.19 -5.47 -0.42
CA ASP A 72 -14.60 -5.11 -0.63
C ASP A 72 -15.31 -5.95 -1.72
N ASN A 73 -15.02 -7.25 -1.75
CA ASN A 73 -15.50 -8.23 -2.73
C ASN A 73 -14.95 -8.06 -4.16
N LYS A 74 -13.93 -7.23 -4.37
CA LYS A 74 -13.18 -7.15 -5.62
C LYS A 74 -11.85 -7.90 -5.50
N PRO A 75 -11.37 -8.58 -6.56
CA PRO A 75 -10.02 -9.13 -6.56
C PRO A 75 -8.97 -8.06 -6.26
N LEU A 76 -7.91 -8.42 -5.52
CA LEU A 76 -6.86 -7.51 -5.09
C LEU A 76 -6.15 -6.87 -6.28
N ALA A 77 -5.94 -7.62 -7.37
CA ALA A 77 -5.35 -7.10 -8.59
C ALA A 77 -6.19 -5.95 -9.19
N ASP A 78 -7.50 -6.16 -9.32
CA ASP A 78 -8.43 -5.15 -9.84
C ASP A 78 -8.50 -3.93 -8.92
N HIS A 79 -8.50 -4.15 -7.60
CA HIS A 79 -8.47 -3.08 -6.60
C HIS A 79 -7.20 -2.23 -6.70
N ILE A 80 -6.03 -2.87 -6.85
CA ILE A 80 -4.75 -2.18 -7.06
C ILE A 80 -4.76 -1.41 -8.37
N GLU A 81 -5.31 -1.98 -9.45
CA GLU A 81 -5.40 -1.33 -10.75
C GLU A 81 -6.28 -0.07 -10.67
N GLU A 82 -7.48 -0.18 -10.12
CA GLU A 82 -8.38 0.95 -9.92
C GLU A 82 -7.73 2.04 -9.05
N HIS A 83 -7.09 1.66 -7.95
CA HIS A 83 -6.38 2.60 -7.09
C HIS A 83 -5.28 3.34 -7.84
N SER A 84 -4.50 2.62 -8.65
CA SER A 84 -3.38 3.15 -9.45
C SER A 84 -3.82 4.03 -10.62
N ARG A 85 -5.10 3.99 -11.02
CA ARG A 85 -5.65 4.93 -12.02
C ARG A 85 -5.86 6.32 -11.42
N ILE A 86 -6.27 6.39 -10.15
CA ILE A 86 -6.59 7.63 -9.45
C ILE A 86 -5.37 8.17 -8.71
N HIS A 87 -4.47 7.30 -8.26
CA HIS A 87 -3.31 7.66 -7.46
C HIS A 87 -2.00 7.26 -8.12
N SER A 88 -0.99 8.10 -7.95
CA SER A 88 0.40 7.76 -8.21
C SER A 88 1.07 7.35 -6.91
N THR A 89 1.81 6.25 -6.93
CA THR A 89 2.55 5.74 -5.77
C THR A 89 4.03 5.60 -6.12
N TRP A 90 4.91 6.04 -5.21
CA TRP A 90 6.35 5.85 -5.32
C TRP A 90 6.90 5.14 -4.09
N GLU A 91 7.78 4.16 -4.31
CA GLU A 91 8.60 3.59 -3.24
C GLU A 91 9.81 4.50 -3.00
N VAL A 92 10.00 4.92 -1.76
CA VAL A 92 11.08 5.79 -1.33
C VAL A 92 11.89 5.10 -0.24
N THR A 93 13.20 5.28 -0.27
CA THR A 93 14.10 4.76 0.76
C THR A 93 14.44 5.88 1.74
N LEU A 94 14.13 5.66 3.01
CA LEU A 94 14.45 6.58 4.10
C LEU A 94 15.94 6.49 4.46
N PRO A 95 16.51 7.54 5.09
CA PRO A 95 17.80 7.46 5.77
C PRO A 95 17.82 6.26 6.72
N GLY A 96 18.81 5.39 6.57
CA GLY A 96 18.87 4.09 7.29
C GLY A 96 18.34 2.89 6.50
N GLY A 97 17.93 3.07 5.24
CA GLY A 97 17.63 1.98 4.29
C GLY A 97 16.21 1.41 4.37
N ALA A 98 15.37 1.91 5.27
CA ALA A 98 13.98 1.50 5.36
C ALA A 98 13.19 2.00 4.13
N LYS A 99 12.42 1.11 3.49
CA LYS A 99 11.57 1.46 2.34
C LYS A 99 10.17 1.85 2.80
N THR A 100 9.52 2.76 2.08
CA THR A 100 8.14 3.18 2.36
C THR A 100 7.49 3.75 1.11
N LYS A 101 6.17 3.98 1.13
CA LYS A 101 5.40 4.43 -0.03
C LYS A 101 4.85 5.84 0.18
N VAL A 102 4.97 6.65 -0.86
CA VAL A 102 4.40 8.00 -0.99
C VAL A 102 3.27 7.94 -2.01
N VAL A 103 2.12 8.53 -1.71
CA VAL A 103 0.92 8.48 -2.56
C VAL A 103 0.47 9.90 -2.90
N ALA A 104 0.19 10.17 -4.17
CA ALA A 104 -0.41 11.43 -4.63
C ALA A 104 -1.66 11.17 -5.45
N ASN A 105 -2.65 12.06 -5.38
CA ASN A 105 -3.81 12.02 -6.26
C ASN A 105 -3.42 12.57 -7.65
N ARG A 106 -3.80 11.89 -8.73
CA ARG A 106 -3.56 12.33 -10.12
C ARG A 106 -4.53 13.40 -10.62
N GLU A 107 -5.71 13.52 -10.03
CA GLU A 107 -6.82 14.33 -10.58
C GLU A 107 -6.88 15.77 -10.04
N SER A 108 -6.28 16.07 -8.89
CA SER A 108 -6.48 17.40 -8.27
C SER A 108 -5.46 18.44 -8.75
N GLU A 109 -5.93 19.61 -9.19
CA GLU A 109 -5.12 20.81 -9.51
C GLU A 109 -4.16 21.25 -8.39
N LEU A 110 -4.39 20.75 -7.17
CA LEU A 110 -3.51 20.82 -6.00
C LEU A 110 -3.19 19.40 -5.56
N GLU A 111 -2.26 18.72 -6.24
CA GLU A 111 -1.86 17.36 -5.86
C GLU A 111 -1.42 17.32 -4.41
N THR A 112 -2.30 16.75 -3.60
CA THR A 112 -2.04 16.49 -2.20
C THR A 112 -1.25 15.19 -2.13
N VAL A 113 -0.02 15.26 -1.64
CA VAL A 113 0.82 14.09 -1.40
C VAL A 113 0.61 13.62 0.04
N TYR A 114 0.62 12.32 0.21
CA TYR A 114 0.42 11.62 1.47
C TYR A 114 1.62 10.71 1.75
N PHE A 115 2.06 10.74 3.01
CA PHE A 115 3.09 9.86 3.52
C PHE A 115 2.51 9.05 4.67
N ARG A 116 2.53 7.72 4.55
CA ARG A 116 1.94 6.82 5.56
C ARG A 116 0.51 7.23 5.94
N GLY A 117 -0.31 7.59 4.95
CA GLY A 117 -1.70 8.04 5.12
C GLY A 117 -1.88 9.47 5.63
N LYS A 118 -0.81 10.20 5.98
CA LYS A 118 -0.90 11.58 6.46
C LYS A 118 -0.66 12.56 5.33
N LYS A 119 -1.58 13.52 5.17
CA LYS A 119 -1.43 14.63 4.23
C LYS A 119 -0.16 15.42 4.58
N LEU A 120 0.68 15.63 3.58
CA LEU A 120 1.92 16.38 3.75
C LEU A 120 1.65 17.87 3.59
N PRO A 121 2.04 18.70 4.57
CA PRO A 121 1.97 20.15 4.43
C PRO A 121 3.12 20.67 3.55
N GLY A 122 2.90 21.82 2.89
CA GLY A 122 3.97 22.59 2.25
C GLY A 122 4.38 22.15 0.83
N LEU A 123 3.62 21.25 0.20
CA LEU A 123 3.85 20.91 -1.22
C LEU A 123 3.58 22.15 -2.08
N THR A 124 4.65 22.71 -2.64
CA THR A 124 4.59 23.85 -3.55
C THR A 124 4.97 23.38 -4.94
N ARG A 125 4.04 23.50 -5.88
CA ARG A 125 4.29 23.28 -7.31
C ARG A 125 5.33 24.31 -7.76
N LYS A 126 6.57 23.88 -8.04
CA LYS A 126 7.66 24.82 -8.35
C LYS A 126 7.77 25.21 -9.83
N SER A 127 7.50 24.32 -10.77
CA SER A 127 7.57 24.69 -12.19
C SER A 127 6.76 23.76 -13.10
N VAL A 128 6.25 24.34 -14.19
CA VAL A 128 5.74 23.62 -15.37
C VAL A 128 6.66 24.03 -16.50
N LEU A 129 7.64 23.19 -16.85
CA LEU A 129 8.49 23.44 -18.01
C LEU A 129 8.18 22.37 -19.07
N ALA A 130 7.56 22.84 -20.16
CA ALA A 130 7.41 22.25 -21.49
C ALA A 130 6.81 20.85 -21.68
N ALA A 131 6.78 19.97 -20.69
CA ALA A 131 6.13 18.66 -20.69
C ALA A 131 6.22 17.95 -19.33
N PHE A 132 6.78 18.62 -18.31
CA PHE A 132 7.05 18.04 -17.01
C PHE A 132 6.74 19.06 -15.91
N TRP A 133 6.47 18.55 -14.72
CA TRP A 133 6.45 19.37 -13.52
C TRP A 133 7.07 18.62 -12.34
N ASN A 134 7.71 19.40 -11.45
CA ASN A 134 8.46 18.87 -10.32
C ASN A 134 7.72 19.18 -9.01
N LEU A 135 7.42 18.15 -8.24
CA LEU A 135 7.11 18.28 -6.82
C LEU A 135 8.40 18.06 -6.05
N GLU A 136 8.89 19.11 -5.41
CA GLU A 136 9.99 19.03 -4.45
C GLU A 136 9.41 19.18 -3.06
N TRP A 137 9.75 18.22 -2.19
CA TRP A 137 9.32 18.25 -0.81
C TRP A 137 10.48 17.90 0.10
N ASN A 138 10.56 18.62 1.21
CA ASN A 138 11.49 18.38 2.28
C ASN A 138 10.68 18.18 3.57
N TYR A 139 10.82 17.01 4.19
CA TYR A 139 10.24 16.75 5.50
C TYR A 139 11.20 15.99 6.37
N GLN A 140 11.50 16.61 7.51
CA GLN A 140 12.59 16.22 8.39
C GLN A 140 13.92 16.18 7.62
N GLU A 141 14.43 14.99 7.30
CA GLU A 141 15.72 14.75 6.65
C GLU A 141 15.59 14.14 5.25
N VAL A 142 14.36 13.99 4.72
CA VAL A 142 14.12 13.37 3.41
C VAL A 142 13.74 14.44 2.41
N GLU A 143 14.63 14.63 1.42
CA GLU A 143 14.34 15.42 0.23
C GLU A 143 13.86 14.47 -0.86
N PHE A 144 12.62 14.67 -1.32
CA PHE A 144 12.03 13.89 -2.40
C PHE A 144 11.69 14.81 -3.56
N LYS A 145 12.11 14.41 -4.76
CA LYS A 145 11.79 15.07 -6.01
C LYS A 145 11.01 14.11 -6.89
N ILE A 146 9.75 14.45 -7.16
CA ILE A 146 8.92 13.72 -8.11
C ILE A 146 8.88 14.52 -9.39
N GLU A 147 9.40 13.95 -10.47
CA GLU A 147 9.23 14.48 -11.81
C GLU A 147 8.04 13.78 -12.46
N TYR A 148 6.98 14.53 -12.72
CA TYR A 148 5.83 14.05 -13.45
C TYR A 148 5.98 14.42 -14.92
N ARG A 149 5.77 13.45 -15.81
CA ARG A 149 5.57 13.70 -17.23
C ARG A 149 4.10 14.05 -17.47
N LEU A 150 3.85 15.22 -18.05
CA LEU A 150 2.54 15.55 -18.61
C LEU A 150 2.38 14.70 -19.88
N GLU A 151 1.80 13.50 -19.73
CA GLU A 151 1.33 12.77 -20.90
C GLU A 151 0.16 13.55 -21.49
N ARG A 152 0.34 14.08 -22.70
CA ARG A 152 -0.78 14.58 -23.51
C ARG A 152 -1.66 13.37 -23.81
N TYR A 153 -2.83 13.29 -23.19
CA TYR A 153 -3.94 12.56 -23.78
C TYR A 153 -4.20 13.21 -25.14
N VAL A 154 -3.84 12.51 -26.21
CA VAL A 154 -4.22 12.81 -27.60
C VAL A 154 -5.52 12.10 -27.88
#